data_AF-A0A5Q5BL62-F1
#
_entry.id   AF-A0A5Q5BL62-F1
#
_cell.length_a   1.000
_cell.length_b   1.000
_cell.length_c   1.000
_cell.angle_alpha   90.00
_cell.angle_beta   90.00
_cell.angle_gamma   90.00
#
_symmetry.space_group_name_H-M   'P 1'
#
loop_
_entity.id
_entity.type
_entity.pdbx_description
1 polymer ?
#
loop_
_entity_poly.entity_id
_entity_poly.type
_entity_poly.pdbx_seq_one_letter_code
_entity_poly.pdbx_strand_id
1 'polypeptide(L)'
;MRSRSTITIHRIGAESPCRTASDSRVLRMGWTISANGMGRWVALATSLAVSAAMVYAQDTEDAPRVAEAPLAAAAAPTSVPAAPPSVARADEAELLAASAPVAARDFKFELPAGVAPEGGLQVKTIWAARAIGVMFPEIKTIGGYRQDPLKWHPNGLAIDVMIPNHGSDEGIELGNQIAGLALANARRWGVLHVIWRQGFYPGIGAPSWTADYGNETANHYDHVHIATNGGGFPTGRETYYLESMSPVPRP
;
A
#
# COMPACT_ATOMS: atom_id res chain seq x y z
N MET A 1 -42.07 -53.92 16.56
CA MET A 1 -42.77 -53.02 15.63
C MET A 1 -41.77 -52.51 14.60
N ARG A 2 -42.05 -52.76 13.30
CA ARG A 2 -41.65 -52.04 12.05
C ARG A 2 -40.20 -51.51 11.93
N SER A 3 -39.49 -51.59 10.81
CA SER A 3 -39.64 -52.20 9.49
C SER A 3 -38.28 -51.97 8.82
N ARG A 4 -37.71 -52.98 8.15
CA ARG A 4 -36.56 -52.79 7.24
C ARG A 4 -37.08 -52.20 5.94
N SER A 5 -36.41 -51.19 5.40
CA SER A 5 -36.63 -50.72 4.01
C SER A 5 -35.44 -51.11 3.16
N THR A 6 -35.75 -51.95 2.17
CA THR A 6 -34.92 -52.46 1.10
C THR A 6 -34.60 -51.34 0.10
N ILE A 7 -33.33 -51.24 -0.30
CA ILE A 7 -32.88 -50.42 -1.43
C ILE A 7 -33.02 -51.29 -2.70
N THR A 8 -33.82 -50.84 -3.66
CA THR A 8 -33.93 -51.44 -4.99
C THR A 8 -33.30 -50.49 -6.01
N ILE A 9 -32.26 -50.98 -6.69
CA ILE A 9 -31.62 -50.39 -7.85
C ILE A 9 -32.49 -50.69 -9.08
N HIS A 10 -32.87 -49.67 -9.85
CA HIS A 10 -33.35 -49.86 -11.22
C HIS A 10 -32.34 -49.31 -12.22
N ARG A 11 -31.82 -50.21 -13.04
CA ARG A 11 -31.10 -49.94 -14.29
C ARG A 11 -32.04 -50.34 -15.42
N ILE A 12 -32.41 -49.40 -16.29
CA ILE A 12 -32.96 -49.69 -17.62
C ILE A 12 -32.35 -48.67 -18.60
N GLY A 13 -31.74 -49.18 -19.67
CA GLY A 13 -31.21 -48.40 -20.78
C GLY A 13 -32.10 -48.45 -22.02
N ALA A 14 -31.47 -48.07 -23.16
CA ALA A 14 -31.99 -47.96 -24.53
C ALA A 14 -32.74 -46.63 -24.82
N GLU A 15 -32.61 -45.92 -25.95
CA GLU A 15 -31.87 -46.01 -27.22
C GLU A 15 -31.98 -44.61 -27.89
N SER A 16 -31.05 -44.24 -28.79
CA SER A 16 -31.06 -42.99 -29.61
C SER A 16 -31.93 -43.18 -30.89
N PRO A 17 -32.01 -42.28 -31.92
CA PRO A 17 -31.56 -40.88 -32.09
C PRO A 17 -32.62 -39.94 -32.75
N CYS A 18 -32.43 -38.62 -32.73
CA CYS A 18 -32.89 -37.75 -33.82
C CYS A 18 -31.94 -36.55 -33.99
N ARG A 19 -31.46 -36.41 -35.22
CA ARG A 19 -30.54 -35.37 -35.69
C ARG A 19 -31.30 -34.09 -35.99
N THR A 20 -30.77 -32.94 -35.56
CA THR A 20 -30.69 -31.75 -36.41
C THR A 20 -29.37 -31.04 -36.12
N ALA A 21 -28.45 -31.14 -37.08
CA ALA A 21 -27.21 -30.39 -37.09
C ALA A 21 -27.52 -28.94 -37.47
N SER A 22 -27.21 -27.99 -36.59
CA SER A 22 -27.13 -26.57 -36.94
C SER A 22 -25.71 -26.29 -37.40
N ASP A 23 -25.56 -26.13 -38.71
CA ASP A 23 -24.32 -25.76 -39.39
C ASP A 23 -24.00 -24.28 -39.10
N SER A 24 -23.39 -24.00 -37.96
CA SER A 24 -22.83 -22.69 -37.64
C SER A 24 -21.48 -22.55 -38.31
N ARG A 25 -21.49 -22.13 -39.58
CA ARG A 25 -20.30 -21.78 -40.35
C ARG A 25 -19.65 -20.51 -39.76
N VAL A 26 -18.78 -20.69 -38.76
CA VAL A 26 -17.93 -19.61 -38.24
C VAL A 26 -16.85 -19.33 -39.28
N LEU A 27 -17.00 -18.23 -40.02
CA LEU A 27 -15.95 -17.63 -40.83
C LEU A 27 -14.79 -17.23 -39.91
N ARG A 28 -13.77 -18.10 -39.83
CA ARG A 28 -12.45 -17.73 -39.31
C ARG A 28 -11.80 -16.78 -40.32
N MET A 29 -11.96 -15.48 -40.10
CA MET A 29 -11.13 -14.47 -40.75
C MET A 29 -9.76 -14.50 -40.04
N GLY A 30 -8.84 -15.32 -40.58
CA GLY A 30 -7.46 -15.35 -40.11
C GLY A 30 -6.77 -14.05 -40.49
N TRP A 31 -6.44 -13.23 -39.49
CA TRP A 31 -5.53 -12.10 -39.71
C TRP A 31 -4.10 -12.62 -39.55
N THR A 32 -3.49 -13.04 -40.64
CA THR A 32 -2.06 -13.32 -40.67
C THR A 32 -1.31 -12.00 -40.67
N ILE A 33 -0.83 -11.57 -39.50
CA ILE A 33 0.15 -10.48 -39.41
C ILE A 33 1.51 -11.06 -39.79
N SER A 34 1.91 -10.82 -41.04
CA SER A 34 3.27 -11.11 -41.49
C SER A 34 4.24 -10.14 -40.84
N ALA A 35 5.05 -10.62 -39.90
CA ALA A 35 6.10 -9.85 -39.24
C ALA A 35 7.34 -9.78 -40.14
N ASN A 36 7.41 -8.78 -41.02
CA ASN A 36 8.65 -8.46 -41.74
C ASN A 36 9.61 -7.70 -40.80
N GLY A 37 10.84 -8.21 -40.66
CA GLY A 37 11.92 -7.71 -39.78
C GLY A 37 12.47 -6.31 -40.09
N MET A 38 11.79 -5.51 -40.91
CA MET A 38 12.18 -4.14 -41.26
C MET A 38 11.41 -3.07 -40.46
N GLY A 39 10.31 -3.44 -39.78
CA GLY A 39 9.49 -2.51 -38.98
C GLY A 39 10.09 -2.14 -37.62
N ARG A 40 11.03 -2.94 -37.09
CA ARG A 40 11.65 -2.70 -35.77
C ARG A 40 12.76 -1.64 -35.79
N TRP A 41 13.30 -1.30 -36.96
CA TRP A 41 14.32 -0.25 -37.09
C TRP A 41 13.73 1.13 -37.43
N VAL A 42 12.56 1.19 -38.06
CA VAL A 42 11.88 2.47 -38.37
C VAL A 42 11.26 3.09 -37.11
N ALA A 43 10.77 2.28 -36.16
CA ALA A 43 10.19 2.79 -34.91
C ALA A 43 11.20 3.42 -33.93
N LEU A 44 12.49 3.07 -34.04
CA LEU A 44 13.56 3.66 -33.20
C LEU A 44 14.05 5.02 -33.76
N ALA A 45 14.03 5.22 -35.07
CA ALA A 45 14.46 6.49 -35.68
C ALA A 45 13.42 7.61 -35.49
N THR A 46 12.13 7.28 -35.46
CA THR A 46 11.06 8.28 -35.28
C THR A 46 10.93 8.78 -33.82
N SER A 47 11.25 7.96 -32.81
CA SER A 47 11.27 8.42 -31.41
C SER A 47 12.40 9.40 -31.10
N LEU A 48 13.58 9.23 -31.70
CA LEU A 48 14.71 10.16 -31.49
C LEU A 48 14.50 11.54 -32.16
N ALA A 49 13.78 11.59 -33.29
CA ALA A 49 13.47 12.86 -33.97
C ALA A 49 12.42 13.70 -33.21
N VAL A 50 11.43 13.05 -32.57
CA VAL A 50 10.40 13.75 -31.77
C VAL A 50 10.99 14.29 -30.46
N SER A 51 11.93 13.59 -29.83
CA SER A 51 12.60 14.07 -28.61
C SER A 51 13.59 15.23 -28.86
N ALA A 52 14.26 15.29 -30.01
CA ALA A 52 15.16 16.40 -30.34
C ALA A 52 14.41 17.69 -30.72
N ALA A 53 13.24 17.59 -31.34
CA ALA A 53 12.43 18.76 -31.74
C ALA A 53 11.74 19.45 -30.54
N MET A 54 11.40 18.71 -29.48
CA MET A 54 10.81 19.29 -28.26
C MET A 54 11.84 20.01 -27.38
N VAL A 55 13.13 19.62 -27.44
CA VAL A 55 14.22 20.29 -26.71
C VAL A 55 14.68 21.56 -27.42
N TYR A 56 14.64 21.61 -28.77
CA TYR A 56 15.05 22.80 -29.53
C TYR A 56 14.01 23.95 -29.50
N ALA A 57 12.73 23.65 -29.26
CA ALA A 57 11.67 24.66 -29.25
C ALA A 57 11.55 25.44 -27.93
N GLN A 58 12.26 25.06 -26.87
CA GLN A 58 12.25 25.76 -25.58
C GLN A 58 13.31 26.89 -25.47
N ASP A 59 14.22 27.00 -26.45
CA ASP A 59 15.36 27.95 -26.40
C ASP A 59 15.22 29.16 -27.34
N THR A 60 14.08 29.35 -28.01
CA THR A 60 13.83 30.54 -28.84
C THR A 60 12.46 31.14 -28.58
N GLU A 61 12.34 31.94 -27.52
CA GLU A 61 11.26 32.93 -27.41
C GLU A 61 11.73 34.25 -28.02
N ASP A 62 11.24 34.55 -29.22
CA ASP A 62 11.18 35.90 -29.77
C ASP A 62 9.84 36.02 -30.50
N ALA A 63 8.86 36.66 -29.86
CA ALA A 63 7.56 36.99 -30.44
C ALA A 63 7.34 38.51 -30.41
N PRO A 64 6.81 39.13 -31.49
CA PRO A 64 6.84 40.58 -31.65
C PRO A 64 5.66 41.30 -30.99
N ARG A 65 5.97 42.56 -30.65
CA ARG A 65 5.17 43.62 -30.03
C ARG A 65 3.98 44.11 -30.87
N VAL A 66 2.82 44.32 -30.24
CA VAL A 66 1.78 45.29 -30.65
C VAL A 66 1.25 46.05 -29.41
N ALA A 67 0.82 47.29 -29.66
CA ALA A 67 0.75 48.49 -28.81
C ALA A 67 -0.28 48.57 -27.66
N GLU A 68 -0.05 49.59 -26.81
CA GLU A 68 -0.70 50.05 -25.57
C GLU A 68 -2.17 50.54 -25.66
N ALA A 69 -2.87 50.46 -24.51
CA ALA A 69 -3.88 51.43 -24.05
C ALA A 69 -3.94 51.45 -22.49
N PRO A 70 -4.30 52.56 -21.82
CA PRO A 70 -3.62 53.01 -20.59
C PRO A 70 -4.28 52.72 -19.24
N LEU A 71 -3.42 52.90 -18.23
CA LEU A 71 -3.49 52.83 -16.76
C LEU A 71 -4.86 52.98 -16.05
N ALA A 72 -5.10 52.07 -15.10
CA ALA A 72 -5.68 52.37 -13.79
C ALA A 72 -4.83 51.71 -12.69
N ALA A 73 -4.36 52.51 -11.74
CA ALA A 73 -3.39 52.14 -10.72
C ALA A 73 -4.00 51.27 -9.60
N ALA A 74 -3.35 50.15 -9.29
CA ALA A 74 -3.43 49.48 -8.00
C ALA A 74 -2.03 49.00 -7.62
N ALA A 75 -1.52 49.47 -6.47
CA ALA A 75 -0.17 49.19 -6.00
C ALA A 75 0.00 47.68 -5.69
N ALA A 76 0.93 47.03 -6.40
CA ALA A 76 1.33 45.66 -6.17
C ALA A 76 2.41 45.57 -5.06
N PRO A 77 2.38 44.54 -4.19
CA PRO A 77 3.48 44.27 -3.28
C PRO A 77 4.71 43.82 -4.07
N THR A 78 5.87 44.39 -3.75
CA THR A 78 7.17 44.00 -4.30
C THR A 78 7.44 42.52 -4.03
N SER A 79 7.39 41.68 -5.06
CA SER A 79 7.86 40.30 -5.02
C SER A 79 9.38 40.27 -5.10
N VAL A 80 10.02 39.74 -4.06
CA VAL A 80 11.43 39.33 -4.10
C VAL A 80 11.50 38.01 -4.89
N PRO A 81 12.40 37.83 -5.87
CA PRO A 81 12.52 36.56 -6.58
C PRO A 81 12.96 35.45 -5.59
N ALA A 82 12.19 34.35 -5.55
CA ALA A 82 12.51 33.19 -4.74
C ALA A 82 13.71 32.44 -5.33
N ALA A 83 14.74 32.22 -4.51
CA ALA A 83 15.88 31.39 -4.85
C ALA A 83 15.46 29.91 -5.01
N PRO A 84 16.15 29.12 -5.85
CA PRO A 84 15.87 27.68 -5.99
C PRO A 84 16.10 26.94 -4.67
N PRO A 85 15.38 25.83 -4.40
CA PRO A 85 15.55 25.07 -3.17
C PRO A 85 16.95 24.44 -3.12
N SER A 86 17.79 24.89 -2.20
CA SER A 86 19.09 24.28 -1.94
C SER A 86 18.94 23.09 -1.00
N VAL A 87 19.46 21.93 -1.39
CA VAL A 87 19.63 20.80 -0.48
C VAL A 87 20.81 21.11 0.44
N ALA A 88 20.58 21.10 1.76
CA ALA A 88 21.63 21.35 2.75
C ALA A 88 22.77 20.33 2.59
N ARG A 89 24.01 20.80 2.68
CA ARG A 89 25.17 19.90 2.71
C ARG A 89 25.23 19.15 4.04
N ALA A 90 25.94 18.03 4.07
CA ALA A 90 26.03 17.18 5.26
C ALA A 90 26.63 17.91 6.48
N ASP A 91 27.61 18.79 6.25
CA ASP A 91 28.22 19.65 7.27
C ASP A 91 27.25 20.72 7.79
N GLU A 92 26.44 21.31 6.91
CA GLU A 92 25.37 22.24 7.29
C GLU A 92 24.29 21.54 8.10
N ALA A 93 23.90 20.32 7.72
CA ALA A 93 22.96 19.49 8.47
C ALA A 93 23.51 19.09 9.86
N GLU A 94 24.80 18.77 9.95
CA GLU A 94 25.47 18.44 11.21
C GLU A 94 25.59 19.65 12.14
N LEU A 95 25.92 20.83 11.61
CA LEU A 95 25.94 22.09 12.36
C LEU A 95 24.54 22.52 12.83
N LEU A 96 23.50 22.29 12.01
CA LEU A 96 22.11 22.50 12.43
C LEU A 96 21.72 21.52 13.54
N ALA A 97 22.09 20.25 13.42
CA ALA A 97 21.79 19.22 14.40
C ALA A 97 22.54 19.41 15.73
N ALA A 98 23.74 20.01 15.69
CA ALA A 98 24.52 20.39 16.86
C ALA A 98 23.96 21.65 17.57
N SER A 99 23.30 22.52 16.82
CA SER A 99 22.68 23.76 17.33
C SER A 99 21.21 23.57 17.76
N ALA A 100 20.63 22.39 17.53
CA ALA A 100 19.27 22.10 17.94
C ALA A 100 19.15 22.13 19.49
N PRO A 101 18.13 22.81 20.04
CA PRO A 101 17.96 22.89 21.49
C PRO A 101 17.85 21.48 22.08
N VAL A 102 18.58 21.22 23.17
CA VAL A 102 18.57 19.91 23.86
C VAL A 102 17.15 19.49 24.25
N ALA A 103 16.28 20.45 24.56
CA ALA A 103 14.85 20.21 24.84
C ALA A 103 14.07 19.60 23.67
N ALA A 104 14.49 19.81 22.41
CA ALA A 104 13.88 19.16 21.25
C ALA A 104 14.25 17.66 21.15
N ARG A 105 15.31 17.21 21.84
CA ARG A 105 15.69 15.78 21.90
C ARG A 105 14.87 14.97 22.91
N ASP A 106 14.19 15.64 23.85
CA ASP A 106 13.41 15.00 24.90
C ASP A 106 11.89 15.02 24.64
N PHE A 107 11.47 15.44 23.44
CA PHE A 107 10.05 15.39 23.08
C PHE A 107 9.61 13.95 22.79
N LYS A 108 9.25 13.23 23.85
CA LYS A 108 8.70 11.89 23.76
C LYS A 108 7.19 11.97 23.60
N PHE A 109 6.71 11.74 22.38
CA PHE A 109 5.28 11.62 22.13
C PHE A 109 4.78 10.24 22.57
N GLU A 110 4.02 10.18 23.67
CA GLU A 110 3.38 8.96 24.16
C GLU A 110 2.23 8.53 23.24
N LEU A 111 2.16 7.24 22.95
CA LEU A 111 1.12 6.63 22.15
C LEU A 111 0.00 6.11 23.06
N PRO A 112 -1.18 6.74 23.07
CA PRO A 112 -2.32 6.26 23.84
C PRO A 112 -2.86 4.94 23.27
N ALA A 113 -3.70 4.26 24.05
CA ALA A 113 -4.47 3.12 23.55
C ALA A 113 -5.35 3.59 22.38
N GLY A 114 -5.39 2.78 21.32
CA GLY A 114 -6.13 3.09 20.09
C GLY A 114 -7.41 2.28 19.94
N VAL A 115 -7.89 2.18 18.69
CA VAL A 115 -9.10 1.41 18.33
C VAL A 115 -8.88 -0.11 18.29
N ALA A 116 -7.62 -0.58 18.37
CA ALA A 116 -7.30 -1.99 18.35
C ALA A 116 -7.64 -2.66 19.70
N PRO A 117 -8.27 -3.84 19.71
CA PRO A 117 -8.41 -4.63 20.93
C PRO A 117 -7.04 -5.20 21.32
N GLU A 118 -6.39 -4.61 22.32
CA GLU A 118 -5.04 -4.99 22.75
C GLU A 118 -4.98 -6.30 23.54
N GLY A 119 -6.13 -6.81 23.99
CA GLY A 119 -6.24 -8.08 24.69
C GLY A 119 -5.69 -9.23 23.85
N GLY A 120 -4.65 -9.91 24.36
CA GLY A 120 -3.99 -11.01 23.65
C GLY A 120 -2.97 -10.57 22.60
N LEU A 121 -2.74 -9.27 22.39
CA LEU A 121 -1.64 -8.78 21.55
C LEU A 121 -0.31 -8.74 22.31
N GLN A 122 0.78 -8.89 21.58
CA GLN A 122 2.13 -8.71 22.10
C GLN A 122 2.60 -7.26 21.97
N VAL A 123 3.59 -6.89 22.78
CA VAL A 123 4.05 -5.51 22.98
C VAL A 123 4.34 -4.78 21.66
N LYS A 124 5.06 -5.38 20.71
CA LYS A 124 5.36 -4.71 19.44
C LYS A 124 4.17 -4.65 18.49
N THR A 125 3.26 -5.62 18.56
CA THR A 125 2.00 -5.58 17.83
C THR A 125 1.12 -4.44 18.34
N ILE A 126 1.06 -4.25 19.66
CA ILE A 126 0.38 -3.09 20.30
C ILE A 126 1.05 -1.79 19.86
N TRP A 127 2.39 -1.75 19.86
CA TRP A 127 3.13 -0.56 19.45
C TRP A 127 2.80 -0.14 18.02
N ALA A 128 2.81 -1.09 17.07
CA ALA A 128 2.42 -0.83 15.69
C ALA A 128 0.96 -0.32 15.60
N ALA A 129 0.03 -0.97 16.30
CA ALA A 129 -1.38 -0.59 16.29
C ALA A 129 -1.62 0.83 16.81
N ARG A 130 -0.99 1.20 17.93
CA ARG A 130 -1.13 2.55 18.52
C ARG A 130 -0.48 3.62 17.65
N ALA A 131 0.69 3.33 17.08
CA ALA A 131 1.37 4.26 16.17
C ALA A 131 0.48 4.55 14.94
N ILE A 132 -0.09 3.51 14.34
CA ILE A 132 -1.02 3.64 13.20
C ILE A 132 -2.28 4.42 13.62
N GLY A 133 -2.88 4.10 14.78
CA GLY A 133 -4.09 4.79 15.25
C GLY A 133 -3.89 6.30 15.51
N VAL A 134 -2.67 6.72 15.86
CA VAL A 134 -2.33 8.15 16.01
C VAL A 134 -2.07 8.81 14.65
N MET A 135 -1.31 8.15 13.77
CA MET A 135 -0.92 8.74 12.48
C MET A 135 -2.03 8.74 11.44
N PHE A 136 -2.98 7.80 11.54
CA PHE A 136 -4.11 7.65 10.61
C PHE A 136 -5.43 7.65 11.40
N PRO A 137 -5.87 8.82 11.92
CA PRO A 137 -7.09 8.93 12.71
C PRO A 137 -8.36 8.52 11.96
N GLU A 138 -8.36 8.45 10.63
CA GLU A 138 -9.43 7.92 9.79
C GLU A 138 -9.64 6.42 9.96
N ILE A 139 -8.65 5.68 10.44
CA ILE A 139 -8.78 4.25 10.75
C ILE A 139 -9.62 4.09 12.01
N LYS A 140 -10.82 3.53 11.83
CA LYS A 140 -11.79 3.32 12.93
C LYS A 140 -11.83 1.90 13.46
N THR A 141 -11.15 0.97 12.80
CA THR A 141 -11.16 -0.44 13.20
C THR A 141 -9.81 -1.08 12.90
N ILE A 142 -9.26 -1.73 13.91
CA ILE A 142 -8.09 -2.58 13.79
C ILE A 142 -8.45 -3.93 14.41
N GLY A 143 -8.39 -5.00 13.63
CA GLY A 143 -8.46 -6.38 14.11
C GLY A 143 -7.15 -6.80 14.78
N GLY A 144 -7.20 -7.86 15.58
CA GLY A 144 -6.03 -8.30 16.36
C GLY A 144 -6.11 -9.77 16.71
N TYR A 145 -5.94 -10.08 18.00
CA TYR A 145 -5.98 -11.45 18.51
C TYR A 145 -7.32 -12.14 18.20
N ARG A 146 -7.25 -13.31 17.57
CA ARG A 146 -8.37 -14.23 17.33
C ARG A 146 -7.83 -15.62 16.97
N GLN A 147 -8.68 -16.63 17.11
CA GLN A 147 -8.35 -17.99 16.65
C GLN A 147 -8.30 -18.05 15.14
N ASP A 148 -7.31 -18.76 14.62
CA ASP A 148 -6.92 -18.72 13.21
C ASP A 148 -6.09 -19.93 12.80
N PRO A 149 -6.07 -20.31 11.52
CA PRO A 149 -5.23 -21.43 11.04
C PRO A 149 -3.74 -21.15 11.15
N LEU A 150 -3.32 -19.89 10.98
CA LEU A 150 -1.93 -19.48 11.07
C LEU A 150 -1.63 -18.90 12.44
N LYS A 151 -0.38 -19.05 12.89
CA LYS A 151 0.06 -18.66 14.24
C LYS A 151 -0.01 -17.17 14.56
N TRP A 152 -0.20 -16.28 13.58
CA TRP A 152 0.02 -14.85 13.76
C TRP A 152 -1.02 -14.19 14.68
N HIS A 153 -2.30 -14.25 14.33
CA HIS A 153 -3.37 -13.74 15.19
C HIS A 153 -3.52 -14.51 16.52
N PRO A 154 -3.49 -15.86 16.55
CA PRO A 154 -3.65 -16.63 17.79
C PRO A 154 -2.55 -16.39 18.81
N ASN A 155 -1.37 -15.94 18.39
CA ASN A 155 -0.26 -15.64 19.29
C ASN A 155 -0.09 -14.14 19.56
N GLY A 156 -1.02 -13.28 19.12
CA GLY A 156 -0.93 -11.83 19.33
C GLY A 156 0.14 -11.13 18.51
N LEU A 157 0.55 -11.76 17.40
CA LEU A 157 1.66 -11.29 16.56
C LEU A 157 1.19 -10.44 15.39
N ALA A 158 -0.11 -10.34 15.12
CA ALA A 158 -0.61 -9.59 13.97
C ALA A 158 -1.83 -8.73 14.27
N ILE A 159 -1.99 -7.70 13.43
CA ILE A 159 -3.13 -6.80 13.36
C ILE A 159 -3.61 -6.69 11.91
N ASP A 160 -4.91 -6.48 11.75
CA ASP A 160 -5.56 -6.19 10.47
C ASP A 160 -6.09 -4.76 10.52
N VAL A 161 -5.45 -3.84 9.80
CA VAL A 161 -5.84 -2.43 9.76
C VAL A 161 -6.91 -2.26 8.69
N MET A 162 -8.17 -2.07 9.10
CA MET A 162 -9.30 -1.99 8.17
C MET A 162 -9.28 -0.67 7.41
N ILE A 163 -9.28 -0.74 6.09
CA ILE A 163 -9.19 0.44 5.23
C ILE A 163 -10.60 0.92 4.86
N PRO A 164 -11.01 2.15 5.22
CA PRO A 164 -12.28 2.70 4.78
C PRO A 164 -12.28 2.91 3.26
N ASN A 165 -13.41 2.61 2.61
CA ASN A 165 -13.57 2.75 1.15
C ASN A 165 -12.42 2.09 0.35
N HIS A 166 -11.98 0.89 0.76
CA HIS A 166 -10.79 0.20 0.24
C HIS A 166 -10.77 -0.10 -1.27
N GLY A 167 -11.91 0.06 -1.95
CA GLY A 167 -12.03 -0.03 -3.41
C GLY A 167 -11.81 1.29 -4.15
N SER A 168 -11.78 2.42 -3.46
CA SER A 168 -11.53 3.74 -4.07
C SER A 168 -10.04 4.05 -4.17
N ASP A 169 -9.68 5.01 -5.01
CA ASP A 169 -8.29 5.46 -5.16
C ASP A 169 -7.73 5.99 -3.82
N GLU A 170 -8.54 6.71 -3.05
CA GLU A 170 -8.16 7.22 -1.73
C GLU A 170 -7.95 6.09 -0.71
N GLY A 171 -8.83 5.07 -0.70
CA GLY A 171 -8.67 3.91 0.17
C GLY A 171 -7.42 3.10 -0.18
N ILE A 172 -7.16 2.91 -1.48
CA ILE A 172 -5.95 2.23 -1.96
C ILE A 172 -4.70 3.01 -1.53
N GLU A 173 -4.70 4.32 -1.70
CA GLU A 173 -3.58 5.18 -1.32
C GLU A 173 -3.36 5.19 0.21
N LEU A 174 -4.43 5.26 1.00
CA LEU A 174 -4.34 5.12 2.46
C LEU A 174 -3.73 3.78 2.87
N GLY A 175 -4.19 2.68 2.27
CA GLY A 175 -3.62 1.36 2.52
C GLY A 175 -2.13 1.27 2.12
N ASN A 176 -1.74 1.90 1.01
CA ASN A 176 -0.34 1.99 0.59
C ASN A 176 0.52 2.74 1.60
N GLN A 177 0.04 3.87 2.13
CA GLN A 177 0.73 4.65 3.13
C GLN A 177 0.93 3.87 4.43
N ILE A 178 -0.10 3.17 4.90
CA ILE A 178 -0.03 2.33 6.11
C ILE A 178 0.94 1.18 5.92
N ALA A 179 0.87 0.47 4.79
CA ALA A 179 1.79 -0.61 4.47
C ALA A 179 3.24 -0.12 4.38
N GLY A 180 3.46 1.00 3.68
CA GLY A 180 4.76 1.65 3.54
C GLY A 180 5.34 2.11 4.87
N LEU A 181 4.53 2.70 5.75
CA LEU A 181 4.94 3.11 7.09
C LEU A 181 5.38 1.91 7.94
N ALA A 182 4.61 0.82 7.91
CA ALA A 182 4.94 -0.40 8.65
C ALA A 182 6.28 -0.99 8.17
N LEU A 183 6.50 -1.03 6.84
CA LEU A 183 7.74 -1.50 6.25
C LEU A 183 8.93 -0.56 6.55
N ALA A 184 8.74 0.76 6.48
CA ALA A 184 9.77 1.74 6.83
C ALA A 184 10.21 1.62 8.30
N ASN A 185 9.32 1.16 9.17
CA ASN A 185 9.60 0.91 10.59
C ASN A 185 9.87 -0.57 10.91
N ALA A 186 10.12 -1.43 9.91
CA ALA A 186 10.15 -2.87 10.12
C ALA A 186 11.14 -3.32 11.19
N ARG A 187 12.35 -2.74 11.23
CA ARG A 187 13.32 -3.03 12.30
C ARG A 187 12.86 -2.53 13.67
N ARG A 188 12.31 -1.32 13.74
CA ARG A 188 11.89 -0.65 14.98
C ARG A 188 10.71 -1.37 15.63
N TRP A 189 9.65 -1.63 14.85
CA TRP A 189 8.45 -2.31 15.32
C TRP A 189 8.56 -3.84 15.23
N GLY A 190 9.68 -4.37 14.72
CA GLY A 190 9.86 -5.81 14.54
C GLY A 190 8.88 -6.42 13.55
N VAL A 191 8.46 -5.68 12.52
CA VAL A 191 7.58 -6.18 11.45
C VAL A 191 8.30 -7.31 10.71
N LEU A 192 7.66 -8.46 10.65
CA LEU A 192 8.11 -9.63 9.91
C LEU A 192 7.62 -9.60 8.47
N HIS A 193 6.36 -9.22 8.26
CA HIS A 193 5.79 -9.00 6.94
C HIS A 193 4.54 -8.12 7.01
N VAL A 194 4.20 -7.55 5.86
CA VAL A 194 2.95 -6.85 5.58
C VAL A 194 2.28 -7.54 4.39
N ILE A 195 0.95 -7.67 4.42
CA ILE A 195 0.17 -8.12 3.27
C ILE A 195 -0.86 -7.05 2.93
N TRP A 196 -0.86 -6.60 1.67
CA TRP A 196 -1.80 -5.61 1.16
C TRP A 196 -2.10 -5.92 -0.31
N ARG A 197 -3.38 -6.14 -0.62
CA ARG A 197 -3.91 -6.44 -1.95
C ARG A 197 -3.10 -7.53 -2.66
N GLN A 198 -2.99 -8.70 -2.02
CA GLN A 198 -2.16 -9.86 -2.43
C GLN A 198 -0.65 -9.63 -2.51
N GLY A 199 -0.16 -8.40 -2.34
CA GLY A 199 1.27 -8.16 -2.19
C GLY A 199 1.73 -8.66 -0.83
N PHE A 200 2.67 -9.61 -0.82
CA PHE A 200 3.37 -10.06 0.38
C PHE A 200 4.73 -9.35 0.45
N TYR A 201 4.91 -8.54 1.48
CA TYR A 201 6.09 -7.72 1.69
C TYR A 201 6.81 -8.18 2.96
N PRO A 202 7.91 -8.95 2.85
CA PRO A 202 8.75 -9.23 4.00
C PRO A 202 9.31 -7.92 4.59
N GLY A 203 9.40 -7.82 5.92
CA GLY A 203 10.04 -6.67 6.57
C GLY A 203 11.52 -6.54 6.18
N ILE A 204 12.15 -7.65 5.77
CA ILE A 204 13.46 -7.68 5.12
C ILE A 204 13.40 -8.71 3.99
N GLY A 205 13.59 -8.26 2.74
CA GLY A 205 13.62 -9.14 1.57
C GLY A 205 12.88 -8.56 0.38
N ALA A 206 12.83 -9.33 -0.70
CA ALA A 206 12.08 -8.97 -1.91
C ALA A 206 10.59 -9.30 -1.74
N PRO A 207 9.67 -8.50 -2.30
CA PRO A 207 8.24 -8.78 -2.27
C PRO A 207 7.88 -9.94 -3.20
N SER A 208 6.71 -10.53 -2.94
CA SER A 208 6.10 -11.58 -3.76
C SER A 208 4.58 -11.41 -3.80
N TRP A 209 3.90 -12.12 -4.69
CA TRP A 209 2.43 -12.15 -4.76
C TRP A 209 1.89 -13.40 -4.09
N THR A 210 0.80 -13.26 -3.33
CA THR A 210 0.02 -14.41 -2.83
C THR A 210 -0.88 -14.96 -3.93
N ALA A 211 -1.39 -16.18 -3.72
CA ALA A 211 -2.47 -16.70 -4.57
C ALA A 211 -3.76 -15.87 -4.40
N ASP A 212 -4.71 -16.10 -5.30
CA ASP A 212 -6.10 -15.66 -5.14
C ASP A 212 -6.87 -16.69 -4.33
N TYR A 213 -7.42 -16.24 -3.19
CA TYR A 213 -8.19 -17.04 -2.24
C TYR A 213 -9.71 -16.83 -2.37
N GLY A 214 -10.15 -16.15 -3.43
CA GLY A 214 -11.54 -16.11 -3.89
C GLY A 214 -12.43 -15.05 -3.25
N ASN A 215 -11.92 -14.20 -2.35
CA ASN A 215 -12.65 -13.05 -1.82
C ASN A 215 -11.71 -11.92 -1.36
N GLU A 216 -12.24 -10.71 -1.26
CA GLU A 216 -11.47 -9.50 -0.93
C GLU A 216 -10.73 -9.61 0.40
N THR A 217 -11.40 -10.07 1.46
CA THR A 217 -10.80 -10.20 2.78
C THR A 217 -9.65 -11.18 2.78
N ALA A 218 -9.82 -12.39 2.24
CA ALA A 218 -8.73 -13.37 2.16
C ALA A 218 -7.56 -12.90 1.27
N ASN A 219 -7.85 -12.06 0.27
CA ASN A 219 -6.86 -11.44 -0.60
C ASN A 219 -6.27 -10.13 -0.04
N HIS A 220 -6.65 -9.72 1.18
CA HIS A 220 -6.17 -8.51 1.85
C HIS A 220 -6.49 -7.23 1.05
N TYR A 221 -7.64 -7.18 0.39
CA TYR A 221 -8.07 -6.00 -0.37
C TYR A 221 -8.76 -4.95 0.50
N ASP A 222 -9.33 -5.36 1.64
CA ASP A 222 -10.08 -4.52 2.58
C ASP A 222 -9.30 -4.12 3.85
N HIS A 223 -8.14 -4.73 4.08
CA HIS A 223 -7.27 -4.44 5.22
C HIS A 223 -5.79 -4.63 4.92
N VAL A 224 -4.94 -3.86 5.62
CA VAL A 224 -3.50 -4.09 5.67
C VAL A 224 -3.19 -5.03 6.83
N HIS A 225 -2.68 -6.22 6.54
CA HIS A 225 -2.23 -7.16 7.56
C HIS A 225 -0.77 -6.89 7.92
N ILE A 226 -0.47 -6.77 9.21
CA ILE A 226 0.89 -6.51 9.71
C ILE A 226 1.21 -7.56 10.77
N ALA A 227 2.23 -8.38 10.52
CA ALA A 227 2.75 -9.34 11.48
C ALA A 227 4.09 -8.88 12.05
N THR A 228 4.29 -9.03 13.35
CA THR A 228 5.49 -8.65 14.08
C THR A 228 6.17 -9.87 14.72
N ASN A 229 7.39 -9.67 15.22
CA ASN A 229 8.08 -10.65 16.08
C ASN A 229 7.61 -10.62 17.54
N GLY A 230 6.54 -9.86 17.84
CA GLY A 230 5.85 -9.87 19.13
C GLY A 230 6.58 -9.08 20.20
N GLY A 231 7.58 -9.68 20.84
CA GLY A 231 8.29 -9.07 21.97
C GLY A 231 7.69 -9.40 23.34
N GLY A 232 6.84 -10.43 23.43
CA GLY A 232 6.20 -10.88 24.67
C GLY A 232 4.85 -10.21 24.93
N PHE A 233 4.10 -10.75 25.90
CA PHE A 233 2.85 -10.14 26.34
C PHE A 233 3.11 -8.97 27.28
N PRO A 234 2.31 -7.89 27.21
CA PRO A 234 2.48 -6.73 28.09
C PRO A 234 2.25 -7.11 29.55
N THR A 235 3.01 -6.49 30.45
CA THR A 235 2.82 -6.60 31.90
C THR A 235 1.92 -5.49 32.47
N GLY A 236 1.53 -4.53 31.62
CA GLY A 236 0.72 -3.36 32.00
C GLY A 236 1.56 -2.20 32.52
N ARG A 237 2.90 -2.29 32.41
CA ARG A 237 3.86 -1.25 32.85
C ARG A 237 4.62 -0.65 31.67
N GLU A 238 4.31 -1.07 30.45
CA GLU A 238 4.94 -0.58 29.24
C GLU A 238 4.39 0.79 28.88
N THR A 239 5.28 1.72 28.56
CA THR A 239 4.92 3.00 27.94
C THR A 239 5.41 3.01 26.51
N TYR A 240 4.49 3.29 25.59
CA TYR A 240 4.75 3.33 24.16
C TYR A 240 4.98 4.77 23.73
N TYR A 241 6.05 5.03 23.00
CA TYR A 241 6.32 6.32 22.38
C TYR A 241 6.41 6.14 20.86
N LEU A 242 6.24 7.22 20.11
CA LEU A 242 6.31 7.16 18.65
C LEU A 242 7.64 6.56 18.16
N GLU A 243 8.76 6.94 18.80
CA GLU A 243 10.10 6.54 18.37
C GLU A 243 10.71 5.38 19.19
N SER A 244 10.18 5.11 20.38
CA SER A 244 10.72 4.10 21.31
C SER A 244 9.63 3.46 22.17
N MET A 245 9.94 2.38 22.88
CA MET A 245 9.10 1.89 23.96
C MET A 245 9.96 1.73 25.22
N SER A 246 9.39 2.07 26.36
CA SER A 246 10.04 1.85 27.66
C SER A 246 9.45 0.59 28.29
N PRO A 247 10.23 -0.50 28.41
CA PRO A 247 9.82 -1.64 29.22
C PRO A 247 10.03 -1.30 30.68
N VAL A 248 8.96 -1.27 31.49
CA VAL A 248 8.95 -1.04 32.95
C VAL A 248 9.61 0.30 33.38
N PRO A 249 8.92 1.18 34.13
CA PRO A 249 9.58 2.33 34.72
C PRO A 249 10.71 1.85 35.66
N ARG A 250 11.94 2.34 35.49
CA ARG A 250 12.98 2.10 36.49
C ARG A 250 12.54 2.78 37.80
N PRO A 251 12.65 2.07 38.94
CA PRO A 251 12.33 2.64 40.25
C PRO A 251 13.25 3.82 40.59
#